data_AF-A0A5C8PPU5-F1
#
_entry.id   AF-A0A5C8PPU5-F1
#
_cell.length_a   1.000
_cell.length_b   1.000
_cell.length_c   1.000
_cell.angle_alpha   90.00
_cell.angle_beta   90.00
_cell.angle_gamma   90.00
#
_symmetry.space_group_name_H-M   'P 1'
#
loop_
_entity.id
_entity.type
_entity.pdbx_description
1 polymer ?
#
loop_
_entity_poly.entity_id
_entity_poly.type
_entity_poly.pdbx_seq_one_letter_code
_entity_poly.pdbx_strand_id
1 'polypeptide(L)'
;MLYPSSGTISPPERCRSFCPNIVGVKEKRTLPHFFVLLHQGNDSMARRKPKSNRIVGILAAAWLGVISHAAIGQAPAPKPSTDQTSKPDPNSGIDGFRSAKFGMTEAQVREAIRADFKLADAAIKVTKHPVEQTRVLQVVVRDLVGSSGEAQVAYVLGVKSKTLIQVNVLWTAADSAAAETVMGVANALRDYFQAEVSRFKKDSVTANARLPDGRIVVFRGADEKGRVIELILAVAPSSAPAAGPAAPRPVGVQLRLTYVLSPENPDIHRIRPGNF
;
A
#
# COMPACT_ATOMS: atom_id res chain seq x y z
N MET A 1 69.53 7.24 24.76
CA MET A 1 69.63 7.28 26.22
C MET A 1 68.35 7.88 26.78
N LEU A 2 67.61 7.08 27.55
CA LEU A 2 66.69 7.44 28.65
C LEU A 2 65.44 8.32 28.41
N TYR A 3 64.28 7.64 28.46
CA TYR A 3 62.99 8.13 28.99
C TYR A 3 63.12 8.55 30.46
N PRO A 4 62.25 9.46 30.99
CA PRO A 4 61.01 9.03 31.68
C PRO A 4 59.87 10.07 31.47
N SER A 5 58.65 10.04 32.03
CA SER A 5 57.96 9.26 33.06
C SER A 5 56.45 9.44 32.85
N SER A 6 55.68 8.41 33.16
CA SER A 6 54.22 8.34 33.16
C SER A 6 53.57 9.22 34.24
N GLY A 7 52.43 9.82 33.92
CA GLY A 7 51.49 10.43 34.87
C GLY A 7 50.14 9.73 34.82
N THR A 8 49.81 9.01 35.88
CA THR A 8 48.57 8.28 36.14
C THR A 8 47.46 9.23 36.60
N ILE A 9 46.28 9.16 35.98
CA ILE A 9 45.05 9.79 36.47
C ILE A 9 44.15 8.69 37.05
N SER A 10 43.96 8.72 38.37
CA SER A 10 43.02 7.87 39.11
C SER A 10 41.59 8.43 39.02
N PRO A 11 40.55 7.57 39.04
CA PRO A 11 39.14 7.96 39.06
C PRO A 11 38.62 8.18 40.49
N PRO A 12 37.54 8.96 40.70
CA PRO A 12 36.91 9.08 42.00
C PRO A 12 35.99 7.90 42.33
N GLU A 13 36.12 7.45 43.59
CA GLU A 13 35.31 6.45 44.30
C GLU A 13 33.90 6.94 44.67
N ARG A 14 32.98 5.96 44.75
CA ARG A 14 31.88 5.77 45.73
C ARG A 14 30.62 6.66 45.72
N CYS A 15 29.49 5.96 45.49
CA CYS A 15 28.32 5.89 46.39
C CYS A 15 27.59 4.57 46.09
N ARG A 16 27.90 3.44 46.75
CA ARG A 16 27.26 2.85 47.94
C ARG A 16 25.72 2.87 48.01
N SER A 17 25.17 1.65 48.02
CA SER A 17 24.04 1.16 48.82
C SER A 17 22.61 1.42 48.34
N PHE A 18 21.94 0.39 47.82
CA PHE A 18 20.77 -0.25 48.48
C PHE A 18 20.31 -1.51 47.71
N CYS A 19 20.38 -2.67 48.35
CA CYS A 19 19.60 -3.86 48.02
C CYS A 19 18.57 -4.06 49.15
N PRO A 20 17.39 -4.62 48.84
CA PRO A 20 17.00 -5.79 49.63
C PRO A 20 16.45 -6.96 48.81
N ASN A 21 16.72 -8.14 49.37
CA ASN A 21 16.19 -9.47 49.05
C ASN A 21 14.66 -9.52 48.99
N ILE A 22 14.09 -10.28 48.04
CA ILE A 22 12.85 -11.04 48.25
C ILE A 22 12.99 -12.45 47.64
N VAL A 23 13.19 -13.39 48.57
CA VAL A 23 12.56 -14.71 48.75
C VAL A 23 11.79 -15.31 47.57
N GLY A 24 12.16 -16.56 47.22
CA GLY A 24 11.52 -17.36 46.19
C GLY A 24 10.15 -17.93 46.55
N VAL A 25 9.43 -18.34 45.50
CA VAL A 25 8.32 -19.30 45.58
C VAL A 25 8.47 -20.30 44.43
N LYS A 26 8.44 -21.56 44.82
CA LYS A 26 8.50 -22.76 44.00
C LYS A 26 7.05 -23.22 43.83
N GLU A 27 6.50 -23.23 42.62
CA GLU A 27 5.21 -23.88 42.38
C GLU A 27 5.23 -24.76 41.13
N LYS A 28 5.08 -26.07 41.39
CA LYS A 28 4.76 -27.13 40.43
C LYS A 28 3.26 -27.09 40.15
N ARG A 29 2.83 -27.30 38.90
CA ARG A 29 1.54 -27.92 38.52
C ARG A 29 1.54 -28.18 37.00
N THR A 30 1.83 -29.42 36.55
CA THR A 30 0.89 -30.46 36.06
C THR A 30 -0.10 -30.06 34.95
N LEU A 31 0.09 -30.76 33.81
CA LEU A 31 -0.72 -31.03 32.59
C LEU A 31 -2.24 -31.27 32.82
N PRO A 32 -3.14 -31.14 31.81
CA PRO A 32 -3.27 -32.07 30.65
C PRO A 32 -3.55 -31.40 29.28
N HIS A 33 -2.95 -31.88 28.18
CA HIS A 33 -3.57 -32.80 27.21
C HIS A 33 -5.04 -32.49 26.89
N PHE A 34 -5.27 -31.78 25.78
CA PHE A 34 -6.54 -31.85 25.05
C PHE A 34 -6.31 -32.21 23.59
N PHE A 35 -6.92 -33.33 23.27
CA PHE A 35 -7.04 -34.05 22.02
C PHE A 35 -8.20 -33.43 21.24
N VAL A 36 -8.00 -33.00 19.99
CA VAL A 36 -9.12 -32.78 19.06
C VAL A 36 -8.76 -33.37 17.70
N LEU A 37 -9.60 -34.34 17.35
CA LEU A 37 -9.55 -35.23 16.21
C LEU A 37 -10.23 -34.58 14.99
N LEU A 38 -9.68 -34.91 13.83
CA LEU A 38 -10.15 -34.75 12.46
C LEU A 38 -11.66 -34.68 12.23
N HIS A 39 -12.11 -33.74 11.40
CA HIS A 39 -13.14 -34.00 10.39
C HIS A 39 -13.17 -32.87 9.35
N GLN A 40 -12.91 -33.18 8.08
CA GLN A 40 -13.71 -32.61 6.98
C GLN A 40 -13.50 -33.43 5.71
N GLY A 41 -14.62 -33.98 5.23
CA GLY A 41 -14.72 -34.81 4.04
C GLY A 41 -14.66 -33.97 2.77
N ASN A 42 -14.09 -34.56 1.73
CA ASN A 42 -13.87 -33.97 0.43
C ASN A 42 -15.03 -34.40 -0.49
N ASP A 43 -15.99 -33.50 -0.73
CA ASP A 43 -17.04 -33.70 -1.72
C ASP A 43 -16.45 -33.48 -3.13
N SER A 44 -16.64 -34.46 -4.01
CA SER A 44 -16.24 -34.39 -5.41
C SER A 44 -17.32 -34.96 -6.32
N MET A 45 -17.52 -34.23 -7.42
CA MET A 45 -18.28 -34.55 -8.64
C MET A 45 -19.80 -34.30 -8.62
N ALA A 46 -20.25 -33.38 -9.48
CA ALA A 46 -20.77 -33.80 -10.79
C ALA A 46 -21.10 -32.61 -11.70
N ARG A 47 -20.71 -32.77 -12.96
CA ARG A 47 -20.93 -31.88 -14.11
C ARG A 47 -22.43 -31.73 -14.42
N ARG A 48 -22.88 -30.54 -14.81
CA ARG A 48 -24.07 -30.38 -15.67
C ARG A 48 -23.80 -29.37 -16.79
N LYS A 49 -24.06 -29.80 -18.02
CA LYS A 49 -23.95 -29.06 -19.29
C LYS A 49 -25.01 -27.95 -19.38
N PRO A 50 -24.75 -26.83 -20.10
CA PRO A 50 -25.77 -25.83 -20.40
C PRO A 50 -26.61 -26.23 -21.62
N LYS A 51 -27.93 -26.07 -21.51
CA LYS A 51 -28.88 -26.18 -22.62
C LYS A 51 -29.02 -24.82 -23.32
N SER A 52 -28.75 -24.85 -24.63
CA SER A 52 -29.12 -23.84 -25.62
C SER A 52 -30.64 -23.65 -25.65
N ASN A 53 -31.09 -22.40 -25.71
CA ASN A 53 -32.43 -22.07 -26.19
C ASN A 53 -32.37 -20.88 -27.15
N ARG A 54 -32.55 -21.18 -28.44
CA ARG A 54 -32.94 -20.23 -29.48
C ARG A 54 -34.46 -20.12 -29.44
N ILE A 55 -35.01 -18.91 -29.40
CA ILE A 55 -36.38 -18.65 -29.84
C ILE A 55 -36.35 -17.44 -30.79
N VAL A 56 -36.85 -17.72 -31.98
CA VAL A 56 -37.19 -16.84 -33.10
C VAL A 56 -38.68 -16.49 -32.99
N GLY A 57 -39.12 -15.32 -33.48
CA GLY A 57 -40.53 -15.00 -33.74
C GLY A 57 -40.87 -13.54 -33.42
N ILE A 58 -40.89 -12.57 -34.35
CA ILE A 58 -41.77 -12.31 -35.53
C ILE A 58 -43.00 -11.43 -35.18
N LEU A 59 -43.31 -10.48 -36.09
CA LEU A 59 -44.50 -9.60 -36.29
C LEU A 59 -44.60 -8.34 -35.41
N ALA A 60 -44.49 -7.11 -35.95
CA ALA A 60 -45.31 -6.38 -36.93
C ALA A 60 -46.67 -5.90 -36.38
N ALA A 61 -46.82 -4.58 -36.22
CA ALA A 61 -48.09 -3.85 -36.37
C ALA A 61 -47.80 -2.35 -36.47
N ALA A 62 -48.01 -1.79 -37.67
CA ALA A 62 -48.12 -0.36 -37.89
C ALA A 62 -49.54 0.08 -37.55
N TRP A 63 -49.67 1.16 -36.78
CA TRP A 63 -50.91 1.91 -36.62
C TRP A 63 -50.60 3.41 -36.75
N LEU A 64 -51.21 4.04 -37.74
CA LEU A 64 -51.35 5.49 -37.84
C LEU A 64 -52.41 5.95 -36.84
N GLY A 65 -52.02 6.84 -35.93
CA GLY A 65 -52.93 7.57 -35.06
C GLY A 65 -52.37 8.97 -34.83
N VAL A 66 -52.95 9.95 -35.50
CA VAL A 66 -52.68 11.38 -35.28
C VAL A 66 -53.32 11.76 -33.96
N ILE A 67 -52.50 12.10 -32.96
CA ILE A 67 -52.95 12.77 -31.75
C ILE A 67 -52.01 13.94 -31.46
N SER A 68 -52.48 15.15 -31.75
CA SER A 68 -51.87 16.39 -31.28
C SER A 68 -52.16 16.53 -29.78
N HIS A 69 -51.12 16.39 -28.95
CA HIS A 69 -51.14 16.81 -27.55
C HIS A 69 -50.05 17.85 -27.32
N ALA A 70 -50.45 18.90 -26.61
CA ALA A 70 -49.70 20.07 -26.25
C ALA A 70 -48.33 19.73 -25.59
N ALA A 71 -47.33 20.52 -25.95
CA ALA A 71 -46.00 20.50 -25.35
C ALA A 71 -46.07 20.95 -23.89
N ILE A 72 -46.13 19.97 -22.97
CA ILE A 72 -45.66 20.13 -21.60
C ILE A 72 -44.22 19.62 -21.58
N GLY A 73 -43.27 20.54 -21.40
CA GLY A 73 -41.86 20.21 -21.28
C GLY A 73 -41.61 19.33 -20.05
N GLN A 74 -41.55 18.01 -20.26
CA GLN A 74 -40.98 17.09 -19.30
C GLN A 74 -39.46 17.21 -19.38
N ALA A 75 -38.87 17.86 -18.37
CA ALA A 75 -37.45 17.76 -18.12
C ALA A 75 -37.08 16.26 -18.03
N PRO A 76 -36.06 15.78 -18.76
CA PRO A 76 -35.66 14.39 -18.66
C PRO A 76 -35.24 14.10 -17.22
N ALA A 77 -35.88 13.09 -16.62
CA ALA A 77 -35.49 12.58 -15.31
C ALA A 77 -33.99 12.24 -15.33
N PRO A 78 -33.21 12.62 -14.32
CA PRO A 78 -31.82 12.22 -14.22
C PRO A 78 -31.78 10.69 -14.19
N LYS A 79 -31.15 10.10 -15.22
CA LYS A 79 -30.85 8.67 -15.22
C LYS A 79 -30.06 8.36 -13.95
N PRO A 80 -30.36 7.28 -13.22
CA PRO A 80 -29.54 6.85 -12.11
C PRO A 80 -28.12 6.63 -12.64
N SER A 81 -27.18 7.45 -12.19
CA SER A 81 -25.76 7.20 -12.37
C SER A 81 -25.44 5.97 -11.54
N THR A 82 -25.53 4.80 -12.16
CA THR A 82 -24.84 3.62 -11.66
C THR A 82 -23.36 4.00 -11.66
N ASP A 83 -22.77 4.12 -10.47
CA ASP A 83 -21.32 4.11 -10.28
C ASP A 83 -20.79 2.80 -10.87
N GLN A 84 -20.55 2.81 -12.17
CA GLN A 84 -19.82 1.78 -12.86
C GLN A 84 -18.35 2.10 -12.62
N THR A 85 -17.79 1.47 -11.59
CA THR A 85 -16.37 1.14 -11.58
C THR A 85 -16.12 0.24 -12.79
N SER A 86 -15.90 0.86 -13.95
CA SER A 86 -15.48 0.19 -15.17
C SER A 86 -14.22 -0.60 -14.84
N LYS A 87 -14.22 -1.91 -15.13
CA LYS A 87 -12.99 -2.71 -15.08
C LYS A 87 -11.91 -1.97 -15.90
N PRO A 88 -10.72 -1.69 -15.34
CA PRO A 88 -9.65 -1.06 -16.08
C PRO A 88 -9.39 -1.83 -17.37
N ASP A 89 -9.23 -1.11 -18.48
CA ASP A 89 -8.82 -1.72 -19.74
C ASP A 89 -7.52 -2.49 -19.47
N PRO A 90 -7.44 -3.81 -19.74
CA PRO A 90 -6.24 -4.60 -19.53
C PRO A 90 -5.02 -4.10 -20.33
N ASN A 91 -5.22 -3.16 -21.27
CA ASN A 91 -4.19 -2.44 -22.01
C ASN A 91 -3.85 -1.05 -21.45
N SER A 92 -4.48 -0.63 -20.34
CA SER A 92 -4.11 0.61 -19.65
C SER A 92 -2.80 0.39 -18.89
N GLY A 93 -1.70 0.90 -19.45
CA GLY A 93 -0.40 0.91 -18.76
C GLY A 93 -0.44 1.75 -17.47
N ILE A 94 0.68 1.78 -16.74
CA ILE A 94 0.78 2.42 -15.41
C ILE A 94 0.86 3.95 -15.56
N ASP A 95 -0.26 4.65 -15.50
CA ASP A 95 -0.33 6.10 -15.76
C ASP A 95 -0.26 7.00 -14.52
N GLY A 96 -0.35 6.42 -13.32
CA GLY A 96 -0.26 7.13 -12.05
C GLY A 96 -1.03 6.40 -10.95
N PHE A 97 -1.56 7.17 -10.00
CA PHE A 97 -2.32 6.67 -8.85
C PHE A 97 -3.68 7.35 -8.77
N ARG A 98 -4.77 6.56 -8.90
CA ARG A 98 -6.15 7.06 -8.97
C ARG A 98 -6.28 8.17 -10.02
N SER A 99 -6.75 9.36 -9.63
CA SER A 99 -6.91 10.50 -10.54
C SER A 99 -5.60 11.24 -10.80
N ALA A 100 -4.56 11.04 -9.98
CA ALA A 100 -3.27 11.70 -10.14
C ALA A 100 -2.39 10.95 -11.15
N LYS A 101 -2.15 11.56 -12.31
CA LYS A 101 -1.37 10.97 -13.42
C LYS A 101 0.03 11.54 -13.51
N PHE A 102 0.98 10.73 -13.96
CA PHE A 102 2.33 11.20 -14.23
C PHE A 102 2.32 12.37 -15.22
N GLY A 103 3.19 13.34 -14.99
CA GLY A 103 3.21 14.58 -15.78
C GLY A 103 2.25 15.67 -15.28
N MET A 104 1.35 15.40 -14.32
CA MET A 104 0.54 16.45 -13.69
C MET A 104 1.42 17.44 -12.91
N THR A 105 1.10 18.72 -13.01
CA THR A 105 1.68 19.79 -12.19
C THR A 105 1.23 19.71 -10.73
N GLU A 106 1.89 20.43 -9.81
CA GLU A 106 1.46 20.50 -8.41
C GLU A 106 -0.02 20.86 -8.25
N ALA A 107 -0.51 21.86 -8.98
CA ALA A 107 -1.89 22.32 -8.90
C ALA A 107 -2.87 21.20 -9.28
N GLN A 108 -2.58 20.49 -10.37
CA GLN A 108 -3.37 19.35 -10.83
C GLN A 108 -3.32 18.17 -9.85
N VAL A 109 -2.17 17.92 -9.21
CA VAL A 109 -2.08 16.90 -8.15
C VAL A 109 -2.92 17.29 -6.94
N ARG A 110 -2.95 18.57 -6.54
CA ARG A 110 -3.86 19.03 -5.47
C ARG A 110 -5.33 18.83 -5.85
N GLU A 111 -5.70 19.14 -7.08
CA GLU A 111 -7.05 18.88 -7.60
C GLU A 111 -7.41 17.38 -7.52
N ALA A 112 -6.51 16.50 -7.95
CA ALA A 112 -6.69 15.06 -7.85
C ALA A 112 -6.86 14.59 -6.39
N ILE A 113 -6.05 15.10 -5.46
CA ILE A 113 -6.17 14.81 -4.02
C ILE A 113 -7.55 15.23 -3.49
N ARG A 114 -8.03 16.43 -3.84
CA ARG A 114 -9.36 16.90 -3.44
C ARG A 114 -10.46 16.03 -4.03
N ALA A 115 -10.35 15.65 -5.30
CA ALA A 115 -11.33 14.81 -5.97
C ALA A 115 -11.39 13.40 -5.35
N ASP A 116 -10.23 12.79 -5.11
CA ASP A 116 -10.11 11.41 -4.64
C ASP A 116 -10.46 11.26 -3.16
N PHE A 117 -10.03 12.19 -2.30
CA PHE A 117 -10.07 12.03 -0.84
C PHE A 117 -10.92 13.06 -0.11
N LYS A 118 -11.48 14.05 -0.82
CA LYS A 118 -12.26 15.16 -0.23
C LYS A 118 -11.50 15.93 0.86
N LEU A 119 -10.16 15.95 0.77
CA LEU A 119 -9.29 16.67 1.69
C LEU A 119 -9.13 18.13 1.25
N ALA A 120 -9.07 19.06 2.21
CA ALA A 120 -8.74 20.46 1.93
C ALA A 120 -7.23 20.66 1.74
N ASP A 121 -6.82 21.74 1.07
CA ASP A 121 -5.40 22.04 0.82
C ASP A 121 -4.56 22.17 2.09
N ALA A 122 -5.17 22.59 3.21
CA ALA A 122 -4.52 22.67 4.51
C ALA A 122 -4.10 21.30 5.08
N ALA A 123 -4.73 20.20 4.64
CA ALA A 123 -4.34 18.84 5.00
C ALA A 123 -3.16 18.32 4.17
N ILE A 124 -2.74 19.05 3.13
CA ILE A 124 -1.63 18.68 2.25
C ILE A 124 -0.34 19.29 2.81
N LYS A 125 0.46 18.47 3.47
CA LYS A 125 1.79 18.85 3.93
C LYS A 125 2.74 18.89 2.74
N VAL A 126 3.44 20.01 2.57
CA VAL A 126 4.44 20.16 1.52
C VAL A 126 5.83 20.11 2.12
N THR A 127 6.70 19.29 1.57
CA THR A 127 8.11 19.21 1.96
C THR A 127 9.01 19.20 0.74
N LYS A 128 10.31 19.36 0.98
CA LYS A 128 11.36 19.18 -0.01
C LYS A 128 12.27 18.07 0.46
N HIS A 129 12.53 17.07 -0.38
CA HIS A 129 13.44 16.00 -0.01
C HIS A 129 14.87 16.58 0.08
N PRO A 130 15.60 16.39 1.19
CA PRO A 130 16.85 17.11 1.43
C PRO A 130 17.97 16.72 0.47
N VAL A 131 18.00 15.48 -0.01
CA VAL A 131 19.05 14.99 -0.94
C VAL A 131 18.58 15.11 -2.40
N GLU A 132 17.50 14.43 -2.75
CA GLU A 132 16.91 14.46 -4.10
C GLU A 132 16.38 15.83 -4.55
N GLN A 133 16.17 16.77 -3.64
CA GLN A 133 15.64 18.13 -3.89
C GLN A 133 14.24 18.17 -4.54
N THR A 134 13.57 17.01 -4.63
CA THR A 134 12.19 16.88 -5.12
C THR A 134 11.21 17.55 -4.17
N ARG A 135 10.09 18.01 -4.72
CA ARG A 135 8.99 18.58 -3.95
C ARG A 135 7.96 17.49 -3.68
N VAL A 136 7.53 17.35 -2.43
CA VAL A 136 6.65 16.27 -2.00
C VAL A 136 5.37 16.84 -1.41
N LEU A 137 4.22 16.37 -1.91
CA LEU A 137 2.91 16.64 -1.34
C LEU A 137 2.47 15.40 -0.58
N GLN A 138 2.23 15.53 0.71
CA GLN A 138 1.91 14.43 1.60
C GLN A 138 0.53 14.63 2.23
N VAL A 139 -0.27 13.57 2.23
CA VAL A 139 -1.56 13.50 2.91
C VAL A 139 -1.65 12.22 3.73
N VAL A 140 -2.51 12.24 4.75
CA VAL A 140 -2.93 11.04 5.48
C VAL A 140 -4.37 10.73 5.07
N VAL A 141 -4.61 9.49 4.66
CA VAL A 141 -5.90 9.01 4.19
C VAL A 141 -6.29 7.79 5.03
N ARG A 142 -7.50 7.82 5.60
CA ARG A 142 -8.07 6.66 6.28
C ARG A 142 -8.72 5.73 5.27
N ASP A 143 -8.58 4.43 5.50
CA ASP A 143 -9.35 3.39 4.82
C ASP A 143 -9.18 3.46 3.28
N LEU A 144 -7.94 3.75 2.88
CA LEU A 144 -7.57 3.91 1.47
C LEU A 144 -7.85 2.66 0.63
N VAL A 145 -7.79 1.48 1.25
CA VAL A 145 -8.13 0.17 0.65
C VAL A 145 -9.00 -0.62 1.63
N GLY A 146 -10.33 -0.53 1.49
CA GLY A 146 -11.24 -1.13 2.46
C GLY A 146 -10.95 -0.60 3.87
N SER A 147 -11.12 -1.42 4.91
CA SER A 147 -10.81 -1.06 6.30
C SER A 147 -9.30 -1.13 6.60
N SER A 148 -8.47 -0.47 5.79
CA SER A 148 -6.99 -0.50 5.92
C SER A 148 -6.42 0.34 7.07
N GLY A 149 -7.25 1.14 7.73
CA GLY A 149 -6.76 2.17 8.65
C GLY A 149 -6.00 3.28 7.93
N GLU A 150 -5.12 3.97 8.66
CA GLU A 150 -4.39 5.12 8.14
C GLU A 150 -3.28 4.74 7.16
N ALA A 151 -3.25 5.45 6.03
CA ALA A 151 -2.21 5.39 5.02
C ALA A 151 -1.64 6.80 4.79
N GLN A 152 -0.32 6.90 4.67
CA GLN A 152 0.33 8.12 4.22
C GLN A 152 0.56 8.02 2.72
N VAL A 153 0.04 9.00 1.96
CA VAL A 153 0.29 9.12 0.51
C VAL A 153 1.23 10.29 0.29
N ALA A 154 2.33 10.06 -0.43
CA ALA A 154 3.32 11.05 -0.81
C ALA A 154 3.45 11.11 -2.34
N TYR A 155 3.12 12.25 -2.91
CA TYR A 155 3.26 12.58 -4.33
C TYR A 155 4.57 13.34 -4.53
N VAL A 156 5.47 12.81 -5.35
CA VAL A 156 6.81 13.34 -5.58
C VAL A 156 6.87 14.00 -6.95
N LEU A 157 7.19 15.30 -6.96
CA LEU A 157 7.36 16.11 -8.16
C LEU A 157 8.84 16.18 -8.54
N GLY A 158 9.10 16.01 -9.84
CA GLY A 158 10.44 16.07 -10.42
C GLY A 158 11.11 17.43 -10.25
N VAL A 159 12.43 17.43 -10.11
CA VAL A 159 13.20 18.66 -9.90
C VAL A 159 13.18 19.54 -11.14
N LYS A 160 13.36 18.97 -12.34
CA LYS A 160 13.39 19.75 -13.59
C LYS A 160 12.00 19.96 -14.16
N SER A 161 11.21 18.88 -14.22
CA SER A 161 9.89 18.89 -14.84
C SER A 161 8.84 19.65 -14.01
N LYS A 162 9.00 19.67 -12.68
CA LYS A 162 7.98 20.14 -11.72
C LYS A 162 6.65 19.41 -11.83
N THR A 163 6.67 18.18 -12.34
CA THR A 163 5.50 17.33 -12.53
C THR A 163 5.60 16.04 -11.75
N LEU A 164 4.45 15.36 -11.55
CA LEU A 164 4.37 14.10 -10.84
C LEU A 164 5.19 13.02 -11.55
N ILE A 165 6.16 12.46 -10.83
CA ILE A 165 7.03 11.38 -11.31
C ILE A 165 6.93 10.12 -10.46
N GLN A 166 6.44 10.23 -9.23
CA GLN A 166 6.34 9.09 -8.31
C GLN A 166 5.23 9.31 -7.27
N VAL A 167 4.60 8.22 -6.85
CA VAL A 167 3.67 8.18 -5.72
C VAL A 167 4.09 7.06 -4.78
N ASN A 168 4.21 7.37 -3.48
CA ASN A 168 4.45 6.40 -2.42
C ASN A 168 3.22 6.35 -1.52
N VAL A 169 2.73 5.14 -1.23
CA VAL A 169 1.70 4.90 -0.23
C VAL A 169 2.29 4.02 0.85
N LEU A 170 2.14 4.43 2.10
CA LEU A 170 2.74 3.79 3.26
C LEU A 170 1.66 3.44 4.28
N TRP A 171 1.60 2.17 4.64
CA TRP A 171 0.89 1.69 5.83
C TRP A 171 1.91 1.21 6.85
N THR A 172 1.68 1.52 8.11
CA THR A 172 2.52 1.08 9.23
C THR A 172 1.65 0.57 10.36
N ALA A 173 2.05 -0.53 10.96
CA ALA A 173 1.43 -1.12 12.13
C ALA A 173 2.49 -1.33 13.21
N ALA A 174 2.17 -0.95 14.45
CA ALA A 174 3.05 -1.12 15.62
C ALA A 174 2.57 -2.24 16.57
N ASP A 175 1.31 -2.64 16.45
CA ASP A 175 0.66 -3.71 17.20
C ASP A 175 0.18 -4.84 16.28
N SER A 176 -0.19 -5.97 16.89
CA SER A 176 -0.55 -7.19 16.17
C SER A 176 -1.85 -7.07 15.35
N ALA A 177 -2.88 -6.37 15.86
CA ALA A 177 -4.16 -6.25 15.15
C ALA A 177 -4.01 -5.37 13.90
N ALA A 178 -3.28 -4.26 14.02
CA ALA A 178 -2.92 -3.43 12.88
C ALA A 178 -2.00 -4.19 11.91
N ALA A 179 -1.08 -5.02 12.41
CA ALA A 179 -0.17 -5.81 11.57
C ALA A 179 -0.94 -6.81 10.68
N GLU A 180 -1.93 -7.51 11.25
CA GLU A 180 -2.82 -8.40 10.49
C GLU A 180 -3.58 -7.63 9.39
N THR A 181 -4.07 -6.43 9.72
CA THR A 181 -4.75 -5.55 8.76
C THR A 181 -3.82 -5.19 7.60
N VAL A 182 -2.59 -4.77 7.89
CA VAL A 182 -1.60 -4.41 6.85
C VAL A 182 -1.22 -5.62 5.99
N MET A 183 -1.10 -6.82 6.57
CA MET A 183 -0.88 -8.05 5.80
C MET A 183 -2.08 -8.38 4.89
N GLY A 184 -3.31 -8.16 5.36
CA GLY A 184 -4.52 -8.27 4.56
C GLY A 184 -4.50 -7.34 3.35
N VAL A 185 -4.12 -6.07 3.55
CA VAL A 185 -3.94 -5.09 2.46
C VAL A 185 -2.87 -5.54 1.47
N ALA A 186 -1.75 -6.08 1.94
CA ALA A 186 -0.68 -6.58 1.07
C ALA A 186 -1.18 -7.70 0.15
N ASN A 187 -1.92 -8.66 0.68
CA ASN A 187 -2.50 -9.76 -0.09
C ASN A 187 -3.55 -9.24 -1.09
N ALA A 188 -4.47 -8.38 -0.65
CA ALA A 188 -5.50 -7.82 -1.52
C ALA A 188 -4.90 -7.04 -2.71
N LEU A 189 -3.88 -6.21 -2.46
CA LEU A 189 -3.19 -5.46 -3.50
C LEU A 189 -2.41 -6.37 -4.46
N ARG A 190 -1.73 -7.40 -3.94
CA ARG A 190 -1.07 -8.39 -4.77
C ARG A 190 -2.05 -9.06 -5.72
N ASP A 191 -3.17 -9.54 -5.18
CA ASP A 191 -4.18 -10.27 -5.94
C ASP A 191 -4.83 -9.36 -7.00
N TYR A 192 -5.07 -8.08 -6.67
CA TYR A 192 -5.50 -7.05 -7.61
C TYR A 192 -4.50 -6.87 -8.77
N PHE A 193 -3.20 -6.70 -8.47
CA PHE A 193 -2.19 -6.53 -9.52
C PHE A 193 -1.97 -7.79 -10.35
N GLN A 194 -2.13 -8.99 -9.76
CA GLN A 194 -2.08 -10.25 -10.50
C GLN A 194 -3.29 -10.44 -11.41
N ALA A 195 -4.48 -9.99 -11.00
CA ALA A 195 -5.66 -10.00 -11.87
C ALA A 195 -5.48 -9.11 -13.12
N GLU A 196 -4.65 -8.06 -13.00
CA GLU A 196 -4.31 -7.14 -14.10
C GLU A 196 -2.93 -7.46 -14.73
N VAL A 197 -2.44 -8.69 -14.62
CA VAL A 197 -1.06 -9.05 -15.05
C VAL A 197 -0.78 -8.70 -16.53
N SER A 198 -1.80 -8.65 -17.37
CA SER A 198 -1.68 -8.31 -18.81
C SER A 198 -1.12 -6.91 -19.08
N ARG A 199 -1.23 -5.97 -18.13
CA ARG A 199 -0.71 -4.60 -18.29
C ARG A 199 0.81 -4.50 -18.10
N PHE A 200 1.46 -5.59 -17.69
CA PHE A 200 2.88 -5.63 -17.38
C PHE A 200 3.65 -6.48 -18.38
N LYS A 201 4.92 -6.13 -18.62
CA LYS A 201 5.89 -6.99 -19.32
C LYS A 201 6.05 -8.28 -18.53
N LYS A 202 5.88 -9.43 -19.19
CA LYS A 202 5.95 -10.76 -18.55
C LYS A 202 7.20 -10.94 -17.69
N ASP A 203 8.37 -10.58 -18.23
CA ASP A 203 9.66 -10.77 -17.56
C ASP A 203 9.96 -9.73 -16.47
N SER A 204 9.08 -8.74 -16.30
CA SER A 204 9.21 -7.72 -15.24
C SER A 204 8.45 -8.08 -13.98
N VAL A 205 7.54 -9.06 -14.05
CA VAL A 205 6.65 -9.41 -12.95
C VAL A 205 7.40 -10.26 -11.94
N THR A 206 7.36 -9.86 -10.68
CA THR A 206 7.91 -10.61 -9.55
C THR A 206 6.90 -10.58 -8.40
N ALA A 207 6.66 -11.71 -7.75
CA ALA A 207 5.74 -11.79 -6.62
C ALA A 207 6.29 -12.70 -5.52
N ASN A 208 6.02 -12.31 -4.26
CA ASN A 208 6.44 -13.01 -3.05
C ASN A 208 7.95 -13.34 -2.98
N ALA A 209 8.80 -12.50 -3.55
CA ALA A 209 10.26 -12.69 -3.53
C ALA A 209 10.87 -12.09 -2.26
N ARG A 210 11.71 -12.84 -1.55
CA ARG A 210 12.42 -12.34 -0.37
C ARG A 210 13.72 -11.65 -0.78
N LEU A 211 13.93 -10.44 -0.27
CA LEU A 211 15.16 -9.69 -0.43
C LEU A 211 16.21 -10.14 0.61
N PRO A 212 17.52 -9.93 0.34
CA PRO A 212 18.59 -10.28 1.28
C PRO A 212 18.46 -9.62 2.65
N ASP A 213 17.84 -8.43 2.71
CA ASP A 213 17.60 -7.67 3.94
C ASP A 213 16.34 -8.14 4.70
N GLY A 214 15.71 -9.23 4.28
CA GLY A 214 14.54 -9.82 4.92
C GLY A 214 13.20 -9.21 4.52
N ARG A 215 13.19 -8.11 3.74
CA ARG A 215 11.95 -7.58 3.16
C ARG A 215 11.40 -8.52 2.09
N ILE A 216 10.12 -8.36 1.78
CA ILE A 216 9.43 -9.17 0.78
C ILE A 216 8.91 -8.25 -0.31
N VAL A 217 9.33 -8.49 -1.56
CA VAL A 217 8.65 -7.96 -2.75
C VAL A 217 7.36 -8.76 -2.91
N VAL A 218 6.27 -8.21 -2.40
CA VAL A 218 4.94 -8.81 -2.49
C VAL A 218 4.50 -8.85 -3.94
N PHE A 219 4.72 -7.75 -4.66
CA PHE A 219 4.49 -7.62 -6.08
C PHE A 219 5.44 -6.57 -6.69
N ARG A 220 5.92 -6.81 -7.90
CA ARG A 220 6.56 -5.81 -8.75
C ARG A 220 6.18 -6.09 -10.19
N GLY A 221 5.96 -5.04 -10.98
CA GLY A 221 5.75 -5.16 -12.42
C GLY A 221 6.04 -3.85 -13.13
N ALA A 222 6.58 -3.93 -14.34
CA ALA A 222 6.81 -2.80 -15.23
C ALA A 222 5.88 -2.89 -16.45
N ASP A 223 5.38 -1.76 -16.94
CA ASP A 223 4.64 -1.73 -18.20
C ASP A 223 5.55 -1.56 -19.42
N GLU A 224 4.95 -1.50 -20.61
CA GLU A 224 5.66 -1.32 -21.89
C GLU A 224 6.59 -0.08 -21.91
N LYS A 225 6.21 0.98 -21.20
CA LYS A 225 6.97 2.24 -21.09
C LYS A 225 8.04 2.21 -20.00
N GLY A 226 8.19 1.10 -19.27
CA GLY A 226 9.15 0.98 -18.18
C GLY A 226 8.70 1.67 -16.88
N ARG A 227 7.43 2.08 -16.79
CA ARG A 227 6.83 2.59 -15.55
C ARG A 227 6.64 1.40 -14.60
N VAL A 228 6.84 1.59 -13.30
CA VAL A 228 6.87 0.47 -12.35
C VAL A 228 5.84 0.66 -11.24
N ILE A 229 5.20 -0.46 -10.87
CA ILE A 229 4.53 -0.62 -9.59
C ILE A 229 5.35 -1.59 -8.75
N GLU A 230 5.61 -1.23 -7.50
CA GLU A 230 6.31 -2.05 -6.53
C GLU A 230 5.58 -2.04 -5.18
N LEU A 231 5.37 -3.21 -4.62
CA LEU A 231 4.75 -3.44 -3.31
C LEU A 231 5.73 -4.22 -2.44
N ILE A 232 6.29 -3.55 -1.43
CA ILE A 232 7.26 -4.14 -0.50
C ILE A 232 6.66 -4.20 0.89
N LEU A 233 6.77 -5.38 1.51
CA LEU A 233 6.45 -5.61 2.91
C LEU A 233 7.76 -5.73 3.70
N ALA A 234 7.86 -5.01 4.80
CA ALA A 234 8.91 -5.14 5.80
C ALA A 234 8.29 -5.54 7.13
N VAL A 235 8.88 -6.54 7.78
CA VAL A 235 8.53 -6.92 9.14
C VAL A 235 9.78 -6.71 9.98
N ALA A 236 9.66 -5.88 11.01
CA ALA A 236 10.73 -5.58 11.95
C ALA A 236 10.22 -5.76 13.37
N PRO A 237 11.10 -5.93 14.37
CA PRO A 237 10.70 -5.76 15.76
C PRO A 237 10.09 -4.36 15.94
N SER A 238 8.90 -4.27 16.51
CA SER A 238 8.26 -2.99 16.83
C SER A 238 9.10 -2.24 17.86
N SER A 239 9.11 -0.91 17.75
CA SER A 239 9.67 -0.01 18.76
C SER A 239 8.77 0.15 19.99
N ALA A 240 7.57 -0.45 19.97
CA ALA A 240 6.69 -0.49 21.13
C ALA A 240 7.31 -1.32 22.28
N PRO A 241 7.22 -0.84 23.55
CA PRO A 241 7.76 -1.58 24.68
C PRO A 241 7.03 -2.92 24.84
N ALA A 242 7.79 -3.97 25.18
CA ALA A 242 7.21 -5.26 25.53
C ALA A 242 6.36 -5.12 26.80
N ALA A 243 5.22 -5.83 26.87
CA ALA A 243 4.32 -5.82 28.03
C ALA A 243 4.89 -6.53 29.28
N GLY A 244 6.21 -6.76 29.32
CA GLY A 244 6.93 -7.42 30.40
C GLY A 244 8.14 -8.22 29.89
N PRO A 245 8.98 -8.76 30.80
CA PRO A 245 10.21 -9.49 30.44
C PRO A 245 9.98 -10.78 29.64
N ALA A 246 8.78 -11.36 29.71
CA ALA A 246 8.41 -12.61 29.04
C ALA A 246 7.37 -12.41 27.92
N ALA A 247 6.91 -11.17 27.68
CA ALA A 247 5.97 -10.89 26.61
C ALA A 247 6.68 -10.89 25.25
N PRO A 248 6.11 -11.50 24.20
CA PRO A 248 6.63 -11.37 22.84
C PRO A 248 6.77 -9.88 22.50
N ARG A 249 7.94 -9.49 21.97
CA ARG A 249 8.13 -8.11 21.52
C ARG A 249 7.15 -7.88 20.35
N PRO A 250 6.37 -6.79 20.34
CA PRO A 250 5.45 -6.54 19.24
C PRO A 250 6.24 -6.50 17.93
N VAL A 251 5.63 -6.95 16.84
CA VAL A 251 6.25 -6.86 15.50
C VAL A 251 5.67 -5.64 14.78
N GLY A 252 6.55 -4.78 14.29
CA GLY A 252 6.18 -3.69 13.42
C GLY A 252 6.07 -4.19 11.99
N VAL A 253 4.97 -3.85 11.32
CA VAL A 253 4.79 -4.15 9.90
C VAL A 253 4.72 -2.85 9.13
N GLN A 254 5.44 -2.79 8.02
CA GLN A 254 5.39 -1.68 7.07
C GLN A 254 5.10 -2.23 5.68
N LEU A 255 4.07 -1.68 5.03
CA LEU A 255 3.76 -1.95 3.63
C LEU A 255 3.94 -0.67 2.83
N ARG A 256 4.76 -0.72 1.79
CA ARG A 256 4.97 0.40 0.87
C ARG A 256 4.56 0.00 -0.53
N LEU A 257 3.61 0.74 -1.08
CA LEU A 257 3.23 0.68 -2.48
C LEU A 257 3.82 1.90 -3.20
N THR A 258 4.53 1.67 -4.29
CA THR A 258 5.19 2.70 -5.07
C THR A 258 4.77 2.62 -6.53
N TYR A 259 4.43 3.78 -7.12
CA TYR A 259 4.26 3.98 -8.56
C TYR A 259 5.40 4.90 -9.05
N VAL A 260 6.15 4.49 -10.07
CA VAL A 260 7.31 5.26 -10.58
C VAL A 260 7.21 5.44 -12.09
N LEU A 261 7.37 6.67 -12.57
CA LEU A 261 7.36 7.01 -14.00
C LEU A 261 8.60 6.46 -14.72
N SER A 262 9.78 6.61 -14.14
CA SER A 262 11.04 6.21 -14.77
C SER A 262 12.08 5.87 -13.69
N PRO A 263 12.17 4.60 -13.26
CA PRO A 263 13.11 4.19 -12.21
C PRO A 263 14.58 4.27 -12.66
N GLU A 264 14.86 4.07 -13.95
CA GLU A 264 16.23 4.14 -14.48
C GLU A 264 16.71 5.59 -14.68
N ASN A 265 15.78 6.48 -15.02
CA ASN A 265 16.05 7.90 -15.26
C ASN A 265 15.13 8.81 -14.44
N PRO A 266 15.18 8.76 -13.09
CA PRO A 266 14.37 9.64 -12.24
C PRO A 266 14.79 11.11 -12.38
N ASP A 267 13.80 12.00 -12.44
CA ASP A 267 13.99 13.46 -12.40
C ASP A 267 14.24 13.96 -10.97
N ILE A 268 15.39 13.54 -10.42
CA ILE A 268 15.88 13.89 -9.08
C ILE A 268 17.25 14.57 -9.18
N HIS A 269 17.61 15.30 -8.14
CA HIS A 269 18.99 15.74 -7.96
C HIS A 269 19.87 14.53 -7.61
N ARG A 270 20.95 14.33 -8.39
CA ARG A 270 21.94 13.28 -8.15
C ARG A 270 23.26 13.90 -7.72
N ILE A 271 23.88 13.32 -6.70
CA ILE A 271 25.27 13.63 -6.32
C ILE A 271 26.17 13.10 -7.46
N ARG A 272 27.07 13.94 -7.97
CA ARG A 272 27.99 13.54 -9.02
C ARG A 272 29.14 12.69 -8.43
N PRO A 273 29.65 11.69 -9.16
CA PRO A 273 30.89 11.02 -8.78
C PRO A 273 32.01 12.04 -8.54
N GLY A 274 32.77 11.88 -7.44
CA GLY A 274 33.87 12.78 -7.05
C GLY A 274 33.47 13.94 -6.13
N ASN A 275 32.19 14.06 -5.75
CA ASN A 275 31.72 15.08 -4.79
C ASN A 275 31.62 14.56 -3.34
N PHE A 276 32.21 13.39 -3.07
CA PHE A 276 32.35 12.72 -1.77
C PHE A 276 33.54 11.76 -1.86
#